data_AF-A0A5M8PSV1-F1
#
_entry.id   AF-A0A5M8PSV1-F1
#
_cell.length_a   1.000
_cell.length_b   1.000
_cell.length_c   1.000
_cell.angle_alpha   90.00
_cell.angle_beta   90.00
_cell.angle_gamma   90.00
#
_symmetry.space_group_name_H-M   'P 1'
#
loop_
_entity.id
_entity.type
_entity.pdbx_description
1 polymer ?
#
loop_
_entity_poly.entity_id
_entity_poly.type
_entity_poly.pdbx_seq_one_letter_code
_entity_poly.pdbx_strand_id
1 'polypeptide(L)'
;MDHGFARINVHWLGIDADDGQFTFHLEDLSTYKLNDLDDLRAVQRAVKNILDYGVDERLQTLCKALNAYGQKVTVERKMAIFEGHQAQEVPVETRETQPRQ
;
A
#
# COMPACT_ATOMS: atom_id res chain seq x y z
N MET A 1 -29.82 3.95 20.44
CA MET A 1 -28.45 3.42 20.36
C MET A 1 -28.18 2.71 21.67
N ASP A 2 -27.77 1.45 21.64
CA ASP A 2 -27.42 0.71 22.86
C ASP A 2 -26.06 1.21 23.37
N HIS A 3 -26.10 2.27 24.18
CA HIS A 3 -24.94 2.89 24.81
C HIS A 3 -24.23 1.98 25.84
N GLY A 4 -24.67 0.72 25.98
CA GLY A 4 -24.17 -0.24 26.96
C GLY A 4 -23.07 -1.17 26.45
N PHE A 5 -22.70 -1.10 25.17
CA PHE A 5 -21.73 -2.04 24.59
C PHE A 5 -20.69 -1.36 23.69
N ALA A 6 -19.47 -1.89 23.68
CA ALA A 6 -18.43 -1.59 22.70
C ALA A 6 -18.10 -2.84 21.88
N ARG A 7 -17.94 -2.68 20.57
CA ARG A 7 -17.55 -3.76 19.65
C ARG A 7 -16.25 -3.40 18.96
N ILE A 8 -15.32 -4.34 18.92
CA ILE A 8 -14.07 -4.22 18.18
C ILE A 8 -14.15 -5.12 16.97
N ASN A 9 -14.01 -4.52 15.80
CA ASN A 9 -14.17 -5.20 14.52
C ASN A 9 -12.91 -5.00 13.67
N VAL A 10 -12.56 -6.01 12.86
CA VAL A 10 -11.50 -5.90 11.86
C VAL A 10 -12.12 -5.79 10.47
N HIS A 11 -11.57 -4.86 9.70
CA HIS A 11 -11.98 -4.58 8.33
C HIS A 11 -10.79 -4.77 7.41
N TRP A 12 -10.99 -5.45 6.29
CA TRP A 12 -9.97 -5.57 5.25
C TRP A 12 -10.60 -5.59 3.87
N LEU A 13 -9.79 -5.21 2.89
CA LEU A 13 -10.14 -5.25 1.48
C LEU A 13 -9.52 -6.51 0.87
N GLY A 14 -10.36 -7.39 0.34
CA GLY A 14 -9.96 -8.47 -0.54
C GLY A 14 -9.92 -8.01 -2.00
N ILE A 15 -9.07 -8.64 -2.79
CA ILE A 15 -9.11 -8.57 -4.24
C ILE A 15 -9.28 -10.01 -4.71
N ASP A 16 -10.35 -10.28 -5.45
CA ASP A 16 -10.54 -11.58 -6.07
C ASP A 16 -9.48 -11.78 -7.17
N ALA A 17 -8.85 -12.95 -7.17
CA ALA A 17 -7.75 -13.25 -8.08
C ALA A 17 -8.20 -13.47 -9.53
N ASP A 18 -9.47 -13.82 -9.74
CA ASP A 18 -10.00 -14.21 -11.04
C ASP A 18 -10.57 -13.03 -11.82
N ASP A 19 -11.29 -12.12 -11.16
CA ASP A 19 -11.95 -10.98 -11.81
C ASP A 19 -11.43 -9.59 -11.35
N GLY A 20 -10.53 -9.55 -10.35
CA GLY A 20 -9.99 -8.32 -9.79
C GLY A 20 -11.01 -7.49 -9.02
N GLN A 21 -12.18 -8.05 -8.67
CA GLN A 21 -13.20 -7.34 -7.93
C GLN A 21 -12.78 -7.13 -6.47
N PHE A 22 -13.04 -5.92 -5.97
CA PHE A 22 -12.78 -5.56 -4.59
C PHE A 22 -13.92 -6.03 -3.68
N THR A 23 -13.58 -6.74 -2.62
CA THR A 23 -14.52 -7.21 -1.60
C THR A 23 -14.19 -6.60 -0.24
N PHE A 24 -15.19 -6.01 0.41
CA PHE A 24 -15.04 -5.46 1.75
C PHE A 24 -15.44 -6.52 2.78
N HIS A 25 -14.50 -6.88 3.64
CA HIS A 25 -14.73 -7.82 4.72
C HIS A 25 -14.84 -7.09 6.05
N LEU A 26 -15.76 -7.56 6.87
CA LEU A 26 -15.99 -7.11 8.23
C LEU A 26 -16.12 -8.34 9.12
N GLU A 27 -15.29 -8.42 10.16
CA GLU A 27 -15.38 -9.46 11.18
C GLU A 27 -15.43 -8.82 12.58
N ASP A 28 -16.39 -9.27 13.37
CA ASP A 28 -16.51 -8.88 14.78
C ASP A 28 -15.52 -9.71 15.60
N LEU A 29 -14.55 -9.05 16.25
CA LEU A 29 -13.56 -9.74 17.09
C LEU A 29 -14.01 -9.89 18.54
N SER A 30 -14.61 -8.84 19.11
CA SER A 30 -15.02 -8.84 20.51
C SER A 30 -16.11 -7.82 20.80
N THR A 31 -16.90 -8.10 21.84
CA THR A 31 -17.96 -7.23 22.34
C THR A 31 -17.86 -7.15 23.87
N TYR A 32 -17.92 -5.93 24.41
CA TYR A 32 -17.74 -5.64 25.83
C TYR A 32 -18.93 -4.86 26.38
N LYS A 33 -19.27 -5.06 27.66
CA LYS A 33 -20.30 -4.30 28.35
C LYS A 33 -19.71 -3.08 29.04
N LEU A 34 -20.16 -1.88 28.67
CA LEU A 34 -19.60 -0.63 29.19
C LEU A 34 -20.08 -0.27 30.60
N ASN A 35 -20.99 -1.04 31.17
CA ASN A 35 -21.45 -0.87 32.55
C ASN A 35 -20.66 -1.70 33.57
N ASP A 36 -19.71 -2.51 33.12
CA ASP A 36 -18.80 -3.26 33.98
C ASP A 36 -17.38 -2.67 33.91
N LEU A 37 -16.74 -2.52 35.08
CA LEU A 37 -15.44 -1.86 35.18
C LEU A 37 -14.32 -2.68 34.54
N ASP A 38 -14.39 -4.01 34.61
CA ASP A 38 -13.36 -4.88 34.03
C ASP A 38 -13.48 -4.92 32.51
N ASP A 39 -14.70 -4.96 31.98
CA ASP A 39 -14.95 -4.80 30.55
C ASP A 39 -14.52 -3.42 30.03
N LEU A 40 -14.76 -2.34 30.77
CA LEU A 40 -14.28 -1.01 30.39
C LEU A 40 -12.75 -0.95 30.30
N ARG A 41 -12.07 -1.57 31.27
CA ARG A 41 -10.60 -1.69 31.25
C ARG A 41 -10.11 -2.56 30.09
N ALA A 42 -10.84 -3.63 29.77
CA ALA A 42 -10.53 -4.48 28.63
C ALA A 42 -10.63 -3.71 27.31
N VAL A 43 -11.69 -2.91 27.11
CA VAL A 43 -11.83 -2.01 25.96
C VAL A 43 -10.67 -1.03 25.90
N GLN A 44 -10.35 -0.36 27.01
CA GLN A 44 -9.24 0.60 27.05
C GLN A 44 -7.91 -0.04 26.64
N ARG A 45 -7.61 -1.24 27.15
CA ARG A 45 -6.39 -1.98 26.80
C ARG A 45 -6.38 -2.41 25.34
N ALA A 46 -7.50 -2.92 24.83
CA ALA A 46 -7.61 -3.32 23.44
C ALA A 46 -7.40 -2.13 22.50
N VAL A 47 -8.03 -0.99 22.77
CA VAL A 47 -7.81 0.25 22.00
C VAL A 47 -6.35 0.69 22.07
N LYS A 48 -5.74 0.70 23.27
CA LYS A 48 -4.32 1.05 23.42
C LYS A 48 -3.43 0.12 22.59
N ASN A 49 -3.63 -1.19 22.67
CA ASN A 49 -2.81 -2.16 21.93
C ASN A 49 -2.93 -1.97 20.40
N ILE A 50 -4.14 -1.67 19.90
CA ILE A 50 -4.35 -1.38 18.48
C ILE A 50 -3.58 -0.11 18.06
N LEU A 51 -3.64 0.95 18.86
CA LEU A 51 -2.94 2.20 18.58
C LEU A 51 -1.42 2.01 18.66
N ASP A 52 -0.92 1.31 19.67
CA ASP A 52 0.51 1.03 19.82
C ASP A 52 1.05 0.23 18.63
N TYR A 53 0.37 -0.86 18.25
CA TYR A 53 0.75 -1.64 17.07
C TYR A 53 0.68 -0.81 15.77
N GLY A 54 -0.34 0.04 15.65
CA GLY A 54 -0.53 0.91 14.49
C GLY A 54 0.59 1.92 14.32
N VAL A 55 0.97 2.62 15.40
CA VAL A 55 1.94 3.72 15.36
C VAL A 55 3.38 3.20 15.36
N ASP A 56 3.65 2.09 16.03
CA ASP A 56 5.01 1.57 16.14
C ASP A 56 5.34 0.63 14.96
N GLU A 57 4.86 -0.61 15.02
CA GLU A 57 5.26 -1.66 14.09
C GLU A 57 4.67 -1.44 12.67
N ARG A 58 3.37 -1.17 12.60
CA ARG A 58 2.67 -1.11 11.31
C ARG A 58 3.09 0.11 10.49
N LEU A 59 3.16 1.30 11.11
CA LEU A 59 3.57 2.52 10.43
C LEU A 59 5.00 2.41 9.90
N GLN A 60 5.95 1.92 10.71
CA GLN A 60 7.33 1.73 10.26
C GLN A 60 7.42 0.78 9.06
N THR A 61 6.69 -0.32 9.10
CA THR A 61 6.64 -1.29 8.00
C THR A 61 6.08 -0.67 6.73
N LEU A 62 4.98 0.09 6.83
CA LEU A 62 4.38 0.80 5.70
C LEU A 62 5.33 1.85 5.11
N CYS A 63 6.01 2.64 5.94
CA CYS A 63 7.00 3.61 5.48
C CYS A 63 8.15 2.93 4.72
N LYS A 64 8.67 1.80 5.22
CA LYS A 64 9.70 1.02 4.52
C LYS A 64 9.21 0.51 3.17
N ALA A 65 7.99 -0.04 3.11
CA ALA A 65 7.41 -0.54 1.86
C ALA A 65 7.17 0.58 0.84
N LEU A 66 6.65 1.73 1.27
CA LEU A 66 6.45 2.90 0.41
C LEU A 66 7.78 3.45 -0.12
N ASN A 67 8.80 3.51 0.72
CA ASN A 67 10.15 3.92 0.30
C ASN A 67 10.72 2.97 -0.75
N ALA A 68 10.59 1.65 -0.54
CA ALA A 68 11.04 0.64 -1.51
C ALA A 68 10.28 0.74 -2.84
N TYR A 69 8.96 0.93 -2.79
CA TYR A 69 8.14 1.17 -3.98
C TYR A 69 8.58 2.43 -4.74
N GLY A 70 8.77 3.55 -4.03
CA GLY A 70 9.25 4.80 -4.63
C GLY A 70 10.61 4.67 -5.30
N GLN A 71 11.55 3.94 -4.69
CA GLN A 71 12.84 3.62 -5.29
C GLN A 71 12.67 2.80 -6.57
N LYS A 72 11.84 1.75 -6.55
CA LYS A 72 11.56 0.91 -7.71
C LYS A 72 11.00 1.73 -8.88
N VAL A 73 9.96 2.53 -8.64
CA VAL A 73 9.35 3.39 -9.65
C VAL A 73 10.35 4.41 -10.20
N THR A 74 11.23 4.96 -9.36
CA THR A 74 12.27 5.90 -9.80
C THR A 74 13.30 5.23 -10.70
N VAL A 75 13.75 4.02 -10.37
CA VAL A 75 14.68 3.24 -11.20
C VAL A 75 14.04 2.90 -12.53
N GLU A 76 12.82 2.36 -12.53
CA GLU A 76 12.07 2.02 -13.75
C GLU A 76 11.90 3.24 -14.65
N ARG A 77 11.52 4.40 -14.08
CA ARG A 77 11.41 5.65 -14.82
C ARG A 77 12.75 6.09 -15.41
N LYS A 78 13.85 5.99 -14.67
CA LYS A 78 15.20 6.35 -15.16
C LYS A 78 15.66 5.43 -16.28
N MET A 79 15.43 4.12 -16.17
CA MET A 79 15.77 3.16 -17.21
C MET A 79 14.97 3.41 -18.50
N ALA A 80 13.66 3.67 -18.38
CA ALA A 80 12.82 4.03 -19.53
C ALA A 80 13.28 5.32 -20.25
N ILE A 81 13.75 6.31 -19.50
CA ILE A 81 14.31 7.56 -20.08
C ILE A 81 15.65 7.29 -20.79
N PHE A 82 16.50 6.43 -20.21
CA PHE A 82 17.81 6.08 -20.76
C PHE A 82 17.70 5.24 -22.05
N GLU A 83 16.80 4.26 -22.07
CA GLU A 83 16.49 3.45 -23.26
C GLU A 83 15.87 4.30 -24.38
N GLY A 84 15.01 5.27 -24.03
CA GLY A 84 14.46 6.22 -24.98
C GLY A 84 15.50 7.17 -25.61
N HIS A 85 16.54 7.56 -24.86
CA HIS A 85 17.63 8.39 -25.39
C HIS A 85 18.58 7.58 -26.28
N GLN A 86 18.90 6.33 -25.95
CA GLN A 86 19.74 5.48 -26.82
C GLN A 86 19.07 5.14 -28.16
N ALA A 87 17.74 5.03 -28.20
CA ALA A 87 17.00 4.82 -29.45
C ALA A 87 17.07 6.03 -30.40
N GLN A 88 17.47 7.23 -29.92
CA GLN A 88 17.49 8.47 -30.70
C GLN A 88 18.89 8.87 -31.19
N GLU A 89 19.97 8.25 -30.67
CA GLU A 89 21.37 8.57 -31.00
C GLU A 89 22.02 7.59 -31.99
N VAL A 90 21.26 6.87 -32.83
CA VAL A 90 21.87 6.14 -33.95
C VAL A 90 22.28 7.14 -35.05
N PRO A 91 23.59 7.32 -35.37
CA PRO A 91 24.01 8.25 -36.40
C PRO A 91 23.54 7.72 -37.76
N VAL A 92 22.68 8.48 -38.44
CA VAL A 92 22.39 8.25 -39.86
C VAL A 92 23.68 8.53 -40.62
N GLU A 93 24.34 7.47 -41.06
CA GLU A 93 25.50 7.54 -41.95
C GLU A 93 25.06 8.23 -43.27
N THR A 94 25.46 9.49 -43.44
CA THR A 94 25.23 10.25 -44.66
C THR A 94 26.07 9.63 -45.79
N ARG A 95 25.49 8.70 -46.54
CA ARG A 95 26.12 8.19 -47.77
C ARG A 95 26.08 9.28 -48.84
N GLU A 96 27.23 9.92 -49.06
CA GLU A 96 27.44 10.80 -50.21
C GLU A 96 27.19 10.02 -51.51
N THR A 97 26.19 10.45 -52.28
CA THR A 97 25.95 9.99 -53.65
C THR A 97 27.00 10.59 -54.59
N GLN A 98 27.89 9.73 -55.12
CA GLN A 98 28.75 10.08 -56.25
C GLN A 98 27.93 10.29 -57.55
N PRO A 99 28.29 11.27 -58.40
CA PRO A 99 27.62 11.49 -59.67
C PRO A 99 28.09 10.47 -60.71
N ARG A 100 27.15 9.89 -61.47
CA ARG A 100 27.45 9.05 -62.63
C ARG A 100 27.92 9.93 -63.78
N GLN A 101 29.06 9.57 -64.37
CA GLN A 101 29.57 10.10 -65.63
C GLN A 101 28.69 9.68 -66.81
#